data_AF-A0A1I7TED7-F1
#
_entry.id   AF-A0A1I7TED7-F1
#
_cell.length_a   1.000
_cell.length_b   1.000
_cell.length_c   1.000
_cell.angle_alpha   90.00
_cell.angle_beta   90.00
_cell.angle_gamma   90.00
#
_symmetry.space_group_name_H-M   'P 1'
#
loop_
_entity.id
_entity.type
_entity.pdbx_description
1 polymer ?
#
loop_
_entity_poly.entity_id
_entity_poly.type
_entity_poly.pdbx_seq_one_letter_code
_entity_poly.pdbx_strand_id
1 'polypeptide(L)'
;MNAECGICYEEYDWKERIPCIGICGHTICDRCRISMTSKKCPHCVRPDAFKDKNVNKQLWDLIRFTQLVFRKHSFQEEEFSEDTKRCSHCSEPSNKLRVCYDCCIQNGLVHKYMQEAEQKEENIETVLQNIRDQALCGDCVIDGVHFQHKTEYVDSFIESYSRFLNNRN
;
A
#
# COMPACT_ATOMS: atom_id res chain seq x y z
N MET A 1 7.11 -14.12 -8.36
CA MET A 1 6.41 -12.82 -8.27
C MET A 1 4.93 -13.11 -8.30
N ASN A 2 4.19 -12.67 -7.28
CA ASN A 2 2.73 -12.71 -7.29
C ASN A 2 2.21 -11.39 -7.85
N ALA A 3 1.10 -11.44 -8.60
CA ALA A 3 0.52 -10.22 -9.15
C ALA A 3 -0.42 -9.61 -8.11
N GLU A 4 -0.08 -8.39 -7.67
CA GLU A 4 -0.77 -7.70 -6.59
C GLU A 4 -1.38 -6.38 -7.08
N CYS A 5 -2.42 -5.92 -6.37
CA CYS A 5 -3.01 -4.62 -6.62
C CYS A 5 -2.12 -3.48 -6.10
N GLY A 6 -1.84 -2.47 -6.92
CA GLY A 6 -1.03 -1.31 -6.51
C GLY A 6 -1.61 -0.43 -5.40
N ILE A 7 -2.87 -0.67 -4.98
CA ILE A 7 -3.55 0.12 -3.93
C ILE A 7 -3.70 -0.66 -2.63
N CYS A 8 -4.17 -1.92 -2.67
CA CYS A 8 -4.35 -2.73 -1.46
C CYS A 8 -3.22 -3.74 -1.25
N TYR A 9 -2.27 -3.84 -2.19
CA TYR A 9 -1.15 -4.80 -2.22
C TYR A 9 -1.57 -6.24 -1.95
N GLU A 10 -2.86 -6.53 -2.15
CA GLU A 10 -3.38 -7.88 -2.09
C GLU A 10 -3.24 -8.54 -3.45
N GLU A 11 -2.99 -9.86 -3.40
CA GLU A 11 -2.95 -10.68 -4.60
C GLU A 11 -4.31 -10.69 -5.28
N TYR A 12 -4.28 -10.61 -6.61
CA TYR A 12 -5.50 -10.71 -7.38
C TYR A 12 -6.14 -12.10 -7.22
N ASP A 13 -7.46 -12.12 -7.09
CA ASP A 13 -8.28 -13.32 -6.95
C ASP A 13 -9.54 -13.26 -7.83
N TRP A 14 -10.25 -14.38 -7.89
CA TRP A 14 -11.41 -14.55 -8.77
C TRP A 14 -12.71 -14.02 -8.18
N LYS A 15 -12.72 -13.60 -6.91
CA LYS A 15 -13.92 -13.27 -6.13
C LYS A 15 -14.08 -11.76 -5.98
N GLU A 16 -13.14 -11.11 -5.29
CA GLU A 16 -13.21 -9.68 -4.93
C GLU A 16 -12.04 -8.89 -5.49
N ARG A 17 -10.88 -9.54 -5.66
CA ARG A 17 -9.66 -8.90 -6.12
C ARG A 17 -9.43 -9.17 -7.59
N ILE A 18 -10.47 -9.00 -8.40
CA ILE A 18 -10.38 -9.17 -9.87
C ILE A 18 -9.66 -7.96 -10.47
N PRO A 19 -8.62 -8.11 -11.30
CA PRO A 19 -7.92 -6.99 -11.89
C PRO A 19 -8.81 -6.26 -12.89
N CYS A 20 -9.00 -4.96 -12.67
CA CYS A 20 -9.79 -4.06 -13.49
C CYS A 20 -8.87 -3.00 -14.10
N ILE A 21 -8.89 -2.87 -15.42
CA ILE A 21 -8.14 -1.86 -16.17
C ILE A 21 -9.01 -0.61 -16.36
N GLY A 22 -8.48 0.56 -16.03
CA GLY A 22 -9.16 1.82 -16.28
C GLY A 22 -9.01 2.26 -17.72
N ILE A 23 -9.84 3.22 -18.18
CA ILE A 23 -9.69 3.81 -19.53
C ILE A 23 -8.35 4.56 -19.72
N CYS A 24 -7.60 4.76 -18.65
CA CYS A 24 -6.21 5.25 -18.66
C CYS A 24 -5.15 4.16 -18.87
N GLY A 25 -5.50 2.87 -18.83
CA GLY A 25 -4.56 1.74 -18.92
C GLY A 25 -4.01 1.22 -17.58
N HIS A 26 -4.06 2.00 -16.49
CA HIS A 26 -3.70 1.51 -15.15
C HIS A 26 -4.68 0.45 -14.64
N THR A 27 -4.18 -0.50 -13.83
CA THR A 27 -4.97 -1.61 -13.30
C THR A 27 -5.01 -1.61 -11.77
N ILE A 28 -6.21 -1.81 -11.21
CA ILE A 28 -6.48 -1.93 -9.76
C ILE A 28 -7.42 -3.13 -9.54
N CYS A 29 -7.63 -3.60 -8.31
CA CYS A 29 -8.59 -4.69 -8.07
C CYS A 29 -10.05 -4.18 -7.97
N ASP A 30 -11.03 -5.05 -8.22
CA ASP A 30 -12.45 -4.68 -8.24
C ASP A 30 -12.95 -4.19 -6.87
N ARG A 31 -12.50 -4.81 -5.77
CA ARG A 31 -12.73 -4.28 -4.41
C ARG A 31 -12.31 -2.82 -4.30
N CYS A 32 -11.07 -2.50 -4.70
CA CYS A 32 -10.58 -1.11 -4.68
C CYS A 32 -11.43 -0.19 -5.58
N ARG A 33 -11.80 -0.65 -6.78
CA ARG A 33 -12.66 0.09 -7.71
C ARG A 33 -14.01 0.47 -7.09
N ILE A 34 -14.61 -0.46 -6.34
CA ILE A 34 -15.90 -0.25 -5.67
C ILE A 34 -15.75 0.73 -4.51
N SER A 35 -14.76 0.51 -3.64
CA SER A 35 -14.53 1.32 -2.43
C SER A 35 -14.16 2.77 -2.72
N MET A 36 -13.59 3.08 -3.90
CA MET A 36 -13.23 4.44 -4.27
C MET A 36 -14.46 5.30 -4.56
N THR A 37 -14.56 6.47 -3.94
CA THR A 37 -15.69 7.39 -4.14
C THR A 37 -15.50 8.24 -5.41
N SER A 38 -14.27 8.71 -5.65
CA SER A 38 -13.97 9.63 -6.76
C SER A 38 -14.06 9.02 -8.16
N LYS A 39 -13.91 7.68 -8.27
CA LYS A 39 -13.77 6.91 -9.53
C LYS A 39 -12.62 7.35 -10.44
N LYS A 40 -11.75 8.24 -9.94
CA LYS A 40 -10.56 8.74 -10.64
C LYS A 40 -9.46 7.69 -10.60
N CYS A 41 -8.52 7.73 -11.54
CA CYS A 41 -7.34 6.89 -11.43
C CYS A 41 -6.46 7.37 -10.26
N PRO A 42 -6.06 6.53 -9.29
CA PRO A 42 -5.15 6.95 -8.22
C PRO A 42 -3.70 7.13 -8.71
N HIS A 43 -3.37 6.63 -9.91
CA HIS A 43 -2.02 6.74 -10.47
C HIS A 43 -1.83 7.95 -11.40
N CYS A 44 -2.89 8.38 -12.11
CA CYS A 44 -2.79 9.45 -13.11
C CYS A 44 -3.92 10.46 -13.05
N VAL A 45 -4.81 10.36 -12.04
CA VAL A 45 -5.90 11.31 -11.76
C VAL A 45 -6.95 11.42 -12.88
N ARG A 46 -6.86 10.58 -13.92
CA ARG A 46 -7.83 10.59 -15.03
C ARG A 46 -9.25 10.42 -14.48
N PRO A 47 -10.18 11.35 -14.77
CA PRO A 47 -11.56 11.25 -14.31
C PRO A 47 -12.25 10.05 -14.94
N ASP A 48 -13.18 9.46 -14.18
CA ASP A 48 -13.99 8.31 -14.58
C ASP A 48 -13.18 7.08 -15.05
N ALA A 49 -11.87 7.03 -14.74
CA ALA A 49 -11.00 5.94 -15.15
C ALA A 49 -11.55 4.57 -14.74
N PHE A 50 -12.17 4.52 -13.56
CA PHE A 50 -12.66 3.31 -12.91
C PHE A 50 -14.17 3.35 -12.63
N LYS A 51 -14.90 4.20 -13.36
CA LYS A 51 -16.37 4.32 -13.24
C LYS A 51 -17.04 2.98 -13.55
N ASP A 52 -16.69 2.39 -14.69
CA ASP A 52 -17.21 1.10 -15.13
C ASP A 52 -16.23 -0.04 -14.82
N LYS A 53 -16.77 -1.24 -14.58
CA LYS A 53 -15.96 -2.45 -14.37
C LYS A 53 -15.47 -2.98 -15.71
N ASN A 54 -14.19 -2.74 -16.00
CA ASN A 54 -13.50 -3.29 -17.16
C ASN A 54 -12.42 -4.27 -16.70
N VAL A 55 -12.66 -5.58 -16.82
CA VAL A 55 -11.70 -6.60 -16.37
C VAL A 55 -10.47 -6.62 -17.28
N ASN A 56 -9.27 -6.57 -16.69
CA ASN A 56 -8.02 -6.76 -17.43
C ASN A 56 -7.80 -8.25 -17.73
N LYS A 57 -8.47 -8.75 -18.76
CA LYS A 57 -8.41 -10.18 -19.15
C LYS A 57 -6.98 -10.63 -19.47
N GLN A 58 -6.18 -9.78 -20.10
CA GLN A 58 -4.79 -10.10 -20.45
C GLN A 58 -3.93 -10.34 -19.20
N LEU A 59 -4.03 -9.45 -18.20
CA LEU A 59 -3.36 -9.67 -16.92
C LEU A 59 -3.92 -10.90 -16.20
N TRP A 60 -5.24 -11.10 -16.26
CA TRP A 60 -5.89 -12.24 -15.64
C TRP A 60 -5.43 -13.58 -16.21
N ASP A 61 -5.30 -13.67 -17.53
CA ASP A 61 -4.79 -14.85 -18.22
C ASP A 61 -3.33 -15.12 -17.84
N LEU A 62 -2.51 -14.07 -17.73
CA LEU A 62 -1.13 -14.19 -17.26
C LEU A 62 -1.06 -14.71 -15.82
N ILE A 63 -1.89 -14.20 -14.90
CA ILE A 63 -1.96 -14.66 -13.51
C ILE A 63 -2.30 -16.16 -13.48
N ARG A 64 -3.36 -16.56 -14.18
CA ARG A 64 -3.76 -17.97 -14.24
C ARG A 64 -2.67 -18.86 -14.84
N PHE A 65 -2.03 -18.41 -15.92
CA PHE A 65 -0.94 -19.15 -16.54
C PHE A 65 0.23 -19.35 -15.57
N THR A 66 0.66 -18.30 -14.87
CA THR A 66 1.75 -18.41 -13.89
C THR A 66 1.39 -19.34 -12.74
N GLN A 67 0.17 -19.29 -12.22
CA GLN A 67 -0.29 -20.22 -11.17
C GLN A 67 -0.27 -21.69 -11.63
N LEU A 68 -0.67 -21.95 -12.88
CA LEU A 68 -0.62 -23.29 -13.48
C LEU A 68 0.81 -23.79 -13.68
N VAL A 69 1.69 -22.96 -14.26
CA VAL A 69 3.08 -23.32 -14.57
C VAL A 69 3.91 -23.53 -13.31
N PHE A 70 3.76 -22.65 -12.32
CA PHE A 70 4.57 -22.69 -11.11
C PHE A 70 3.95 -23.54 -9.98
N ARG A 71 2.85 -24.26 -10.26
CA ARG A 71 2.16 -25.19 -9.35
C ARG A 71 2.12 -24.69 -7.90
N LYS A 72 1.73 -23.44 -7.69
CA LYS A 72 1.54 -22.91 -6.34
C LYS A 72 0.27 -23.53 -5.73
N HIS A 73 0.46 -24.63 -5.01
CA HIS A 73 -0.48 -25.05 -3.98
C HIS A 73 -0.39 -24.04 -2.84
N SER A 74 -1.36 -23.13 -2.78
CA SER A 74 -2.10 -22.74 -1.57
C SER A 74 -2.55 -21.28 -1.64
N PHE A 75 -3.86 -21.09 -1.71
CA PHE A 75 -4.50 -20.00 -0.99
C PHE A 75 -4.36 -20.37 0.49
N GLN A 76 -3.24 -20.02 1.12
CA GLN A 76 -3.25 -19.92 2.57
C GLN A 76 -4.07 -18.66 2.86
N GLU A 77 -5.26 -18.84 3.42
CA GLU A 77 -5.87 -17.76 4.19
C GLU A 77 -4.83 -17.42 5.26
N GLU A 78 -4.27 -16.21 5.19
CA GLU A 78 -3.43 -15.71 6.28
C GLU A 78 -4.33 -15.61 7.51
N GLU A 79 -4.22 -16.58 8.42
CA GLU A 79 -4.89 -16.50 9.71
C GLU A 79 -4.38 -15.24 10.42
N PHE A 80 -5.31 -14.32 10.72
CA PHE A 80 -5.03 -13.17 11.55
C PHE A 80 -4.70 -13.68 12.97
N SER A 81 -3.42 -13.60 13.35
CA SER A 81 -3.02 -13.86 14.73
C SER A 81 -3.52 -12.74 15.65
N GLU A 82 -3.62 -13.02 16.95
CA GLU A 82 -4.01 -12.03 17.96
C GLU A 82 -3.07 -10.80 17.97
N ASP A 83 -1.83 -10.96 17.48
CA ASP A 83 -0.79 -9.94 17.32
C ASP A 83 -0.85 -9.18 15.97
N THR A 84 -1.92 -9.33 15.19
CA THR A 84 -1.99 -8.64 13.89
C THR A 84 -1.99 -7.12 14.08
N LYS A 85 -1.03 -6.45 13.44
CA LYS A 85 -0.89 -4.99 13.45
C LYS A 85 -2.19 -4.33 12.96
N ARG A 86 -2.52 -3.16 13.51
CA ARG A 86 -3.77 -2.44 13.22
C ARG A 86 -3.52 -1.14 12.46
N CYS A 87 -4.47 -0.76 11.62
CA CYS A 87 -4.49 0.54 10.95
C CYS A 87 -4.62 1.67 11.98
N SER A 88 -3.79 2.70 11.89
CA SER A 88 -3.84 3.87 12.77
C SER A 88 -5.09 4.72 12.58
N HIS A 89 -5.74 4.64 11.42
CA HIS A 89 -6.93 5.43 11.11
C HIS A 89 -8.25 4.74 11.48
N CYS A 90 -8.42 3.47 11.10
CA CYS A 90 -9.67 2.74 11.32
C CYS A 90 -9.59 1.63 12.38
N SER A 91 -8.41 1.37 12.96
CA SER A 91 -8.16 0.31 13.95
C SER A 91 -8.40 -1.12 13.46
N GLU A 92 -8.76 -1.33 12.20
CA GLU A 92 -8.92 -2.65 11.61
C GLU A 92 -7.57 -3.37 11.49
N PRO A 93 -7.51 -4.69 11.77
CA PRO A 93 -6.30 -5.47 11.63
C PRO A 93 -5.91 -5.62 10.15
N SER A 94 -4.61 -5.60 9.85
CA SER A 94 -4.11 -5.83 8.50
C SER A 94 -2.68 -6.36 8.51
N ASN A 95 -2.42 -7.40 7.71
CA ASN A 95 -1.06 -7.90 7.47
C ASN A 95 -0.29 -7.02 6.45
N LYS A 96 -0.97 -6.11 5.76
CA LYS A 96 -0.42 -5.29 4.67
C LYS A 96 -0.55 -3.80 4.93
N LEU A 97 -0.08 -3.40 6.11
CA LEU A 97 -0.02 -2.01 6.50
C LEU A 97 1.07 -1.25 5.73
N ARG A 98 0.82 0.05 5.57
CA ARG A 98 1.65 0.96 4.77
C ARG A 98 1.95 2.24 5.52
N VAL A 99 3.08 2.85 5.20
CA VAL A 99 3.39 4.21 5.60
C VAL A 99 3.13 5.14 4.43
N CYS A 100 2.47 6.26 4.68
CA CYS A 100 2.32 7.33 3.72
C CYS A 100 3.52 8.27 3.81
N TYR A 101 4.40 8.22 2.81
CA TYR A 101 5.66 8.98 2.78
C TYR A 101 5.42 10.48 2.90
N ASP A 102 4.47 11.00 2.13
CA ASP A 102 4.17 12.43 2.09
C ASP A 102 3.63 12.91 3.44
N CYS A 103 2.76 12.13 4.09
CA CYS A 103 2.25 12.45 5.42
C CYS A 103 3.33 12.37 6.50
N CYS A 104 4.22 11.38 6.45
CA CYS A 104 5.33 11.29 7.40
C CYS A 104 6.26 12.50 7.31
N ILE A 105 6.51 13.03 6.10
CA ILE A 105 7.29 14.26 5.94
C ILE A 105 6.51 15.47 6.46
N GLN A 106 5.23 15.60 6.09
CA GLN A 106 4.39 16.73 6.51
C GLN A 106 4.26 16.82 8.03
N ASN A 107 4.19 15.66 8.71
CA ASN A 107 4.09 15.57 10.17
C ASN A 107 5.46 15.66 10.88
N GLY A 108 6.56 15.84 10.14
CA GLY A 108 7.91 15.93 10.70
C GLY A 108 8.47 14.62 11.26
N LEU A 109 7.83 13.48 10.99
CA LEU A 109 8.25 12.16 11.47
C LEU A 109 9.50 11.65 10.77
N VAL A 110 9.66 12.02 9.50
CA VAL A 110 10.86 11.73 8.73
C VAL A 110 11.39 13.01 8.12
N HIS A 111 12.67 13.27 8.33
CA HIS A 111 13.31 14.43 7.75
C HIS A 111 13.56 14.19 6.25
N LYS A 112 13.10 15.12 5.41
CA LYS A 112 13.63 15.23 4.05
C LYS A 112 15.14 15.48 4.13
N TYR A 113 15.91 14.90 3.21
CA TYR A 113 17.28 15.33 2.95
C TYR A 113 17.35 16.88 2.95
N MET A 114 18.22 17.48 3.77
CA MET A 114 18.49 18.94 3.99
C MET A 114 17.63 19.59 5.10
N GLN A 115 18.11 20.38 6.07
CA GLN A 115 19.40 21.01 6.41
C GLN A 115 19.42 21.14 7.95
N GLU A 116 20.59 20.98 8.57
CA GLU A 116 20.99 21.42 9.93
C GLU A 116 19.87 21.97 10.84
N ALA A 117 18.91 21.11 11.23
CA ALA A 117 17.99 21.41 12.31
C ALA A 117 18.58 20.81 13.58
N GLU A 118 18.76 21.66 14.59
CA GLU A 118 19.28 21.36 15.93
C GLU A 118 18.87 19.95 16.38
N GLN A 119 19.82 19.02 16.31
CA GLN A 119 19.59 17.62 16.60
C GLN A 119 19.35 17.46 18.11
N LYS A 120 18.10 17.21 18.49
CA LYS A 120 17.89 16.35 19.65
C LYS A 120 18.31 14.95 19.22
N GLU A 121 19.15 14.30 20.00
CA GLU A 121 19.37 12.85 19.93
C GLU A 121 18.03 12.16 20.22
N GLU A 122 17.16 12.08 19.22
CA GLU A 122 15.97 11.25 19.30
C GLU A 122 16.40 9.79 19.20
N ASN A 123 15.94 8.99 20.16
CA ASN A 123 16.15 7.55 20.15
C ASN A 123 15.56 6.96 18.87
N ILE A 124 16.41 6.30 18.07
CA ILE A 124 16.03 5.67 16.79
C ILE A 124 14.79 4.79 16.96
N GLU A 125 14.71 4.01 18.03
CA GLU A 125 13.56 3.11 18.27
C GLU A 125 12.26 3.89 18.47
N THR A 126 12.32 5.07 19.09
CA THR A 126 11.15 5.95 19.23
C THR A 126 10.67 6.47 17.89
N VAL A 127 11.59 6.86 16.99
CA VAL A 127 11.22 7.30 15.64
C VAL A 127 10.61 6.15 14.82
N LEU A 128 11.21 4.95 14.91
CA LEU A 128 10.68 3.77 14.23
C LEU A 128 9.30 3.38 14.76
N GLN A 129 9.06 3.50 16.07
CA GLN A 129 7.75 3.26 16.65
C GLN A 129 6.72 4.30 16.18
N ASN A 130 7.09 5.58 16.16
CA ASN A 130 6.21 6.63 15.64
C ASN A 130 5.83 6.40 14.16
N ILE A 131 6.74 5.84 13.37
CA ILE A 131 6.45 5.42 11.99
C ILE A 131 5.42 4.28 11.96
N ARG A 132 5.57 3.26 12.84
CA ARG A 132 4.60 2.15 12.96
C ARG A 132 3.22 2.65 13.39
N ASP A 133 3.16 3.64 14.27
CA ASP A 133 1.92 4.22 14.78
C ASP A 133 1.16 5.04 13.72
N GLN A 134 1.77 5.27 12.55
CA GLN A 134 1.16 5.95 11.40
C GLN A 134 0.81 4.99 10.26
N ALA A 135 0.85 3.69 10.53
CA ALA A 135 0.62 2.65 9.54
C ALA A 135 -0.86 2.53 9.14
N LEU A 136 -1.14 2.52 7.84
CA LEU A 136 -2.48 2.56 7.26
C LEU A 136 -2.80 1.29 6.47
N CYS A 137 -4.04 0.84 6.49
CA CYS A 137 -4.52 -0.25 5.65
C CYS A 137 -4.86 0.21 4.21
N GLY A 138 -5.05 -0.75 3.30
CA GLY A 138 -5.41 -0.50 1.90
C GLY A 138 -6.68 0.35 1.71
N ASP A 139 -7.68 0.19 2.57
CA ASP A 139 -8.93 0.94 2.49
C ASP A 139 -8.77 2.40 2.93
N CYS A 140 -7.83 2.69 3.85
CA CYS A 140 -7.58 4.07 4.30
C CYS A 140 -6.70 4.87 3.34
N VAL A 141 -5.95 4.19 2.45
CA VAL A 141 -5.09 4.85 1.46
C VAL A 141 -5.74 5.01 0.09
N ILE A 142 -6.89 4.38 -0.15
CA ILE A 142 -7.48 4.28 -1.48
C ILE A 142 -7.99 5.60 -2.05
N ASP A 143 -8.53 6.45 -1.19
CA ASP A 143 -9.19 7.70 -1.55
C ASP A 143 -9.14 8.66 -0.34
N GLY A 144 -9.62 9.88 -0.52
CA GLY A 144 -9.64 10.88 0.55
C GLY A 144 -8.27 11.51 0.81
N VAL A 145 -7.89 11.61 2.10
CA VAL A 145 -6.73 12.42 2.53
C VAL A 145 -5.40 11.87 2.01
N HIS A 146 -5.32 10.56 1.77
CA HIS A 146 -4.10 9.89 1.28
C HIS A 146 -4.12 9.66 -0.24
N PHE A 147 -5.14 10.18 -0.95
CA PHE A 147 -5.25 10.01 -2.39
C PHE A 147 -4.05 10.62 -3.12
N GLN A 148 -3.40 9.82 -3.97
CA GLN A 148 -2.14 10.13 -4.69
C GLN A 148 -0.89 10.28 -3.83
N HIS A 149 -0.97 10.10 -2.52
CA HIS A 149 0.25 10.09 -1.73
C HIS A 149 1.05 8.82 -1.99
N LYS A 150 2.37 8.94 -1.98
CA LYS A 150 3.26 7.79 -2.10
C LYS A 150 3.17 6.95 -0.82
N THR A 151 2.84 5.68 -0.97
CA THR A 151 2.83 4.71 0.14
C THR A 151 3.85 3.61 -0.10
N GLU A 152 4.36 3.04 0.99
CA GLU A 152 5.25 1.88 0.99
C GLU A 152 4.89 0.95 2.15
N TYR A 153 5.23 -0.34 2.07
CA TYR A 153 5.06 -1.26 3.20
C TYR A 153 5.83 -0.76 4.42
N VAL A 154 5.22 -0.88 5.60
CA VAL A 154 5.82 -0.39 6.88
C VAL A 154 7.21 -0.97 7.09
N ASP A 155 7.37 -2.28 6.93
CA ASP A 155 8.63 -2.95 7.25
C ASP A 155 9.75 -2.56 6.26
N SER A 156 9.43 -2.44 4.97
CA SER A 156 10.36 -1.94 3.94
C SER A 156 10.78 -0.48 4.20
N PHE A 157 9.81 0.36 4.59
CA PHE A 157 10.06 1.75 4.91
C PHE A 157 10.97 1.91 6.14
N ILE A 158 10.70 1.15 7.20
CA ILE A 158 11.51 1.11 8.42
C ILE A 158 12.93 0.64 8.13
N GLU A 159 13.10 -0.42 7.34
CA GLU A 159 14.42 -0.93 6.96
C GLU A 159 15.22 0.14 6.20
N SER A 160 14.60 0.78 5.23
CA SER A 160 15.20 1.87 4.44
C SER A 160 15.60 3.06 5.32
N TYR A 161 14.70 3.49 6.21
CA TYR A 161 14.94 4.63 7.10
C TYR A 161 15.99 4.32 8.17
N SER A 162 16.01 3.10 8.72
CA SER A 162 17.04 2.67 9.68
C SER A 162 18.43 2.69 9.06
N ARG A 163 18.56 2.23 7.80
CA ARG A 163 19.83 2.34 7.05
C ARG A 163 20.24 3.79 6.85
N PHE A 164 19.28 4.66 6.53
CA PHE A 164 19.55 6.09 6.37
C PHE A 164 20.07 6.73 7.67
N LEU A 165 19.48 6.41 8.82
CA LEU A 165 19.94 6.91 10.12
C LEU A 165 21.34 6.39 10.47
N ASN A 166 21.60 5.09 10.27
CA ASN A 166 22.90 4.49 10.55
C ASN A 166 24.03 5.02 9.68
N ASN A 167 23.73 5.46 8.45
CA ASN A 167 24.73 6.07 7.56
C ASN A 167 25.03 7.55 7.89
N ARG A 168 24.30 8.16 8.84
CA ARG A 168 24.49 9.55 9.29
C ARG A 168 25.21 9.66 10.63
N ASN A 169 25.34 8.56 11.36
CA ASN A 169 26.17 8.43 12.57
C ASN A 169 27.59 8.01 12.21
#